data_AF-A0A1V4R0T3-F1
#
_entry.id   AF-A0A1V4R0T3-F1
#
_cell.length_a   1.000
_cell.length_b   1.000
_cell.length_c   1.000
_cell.angle_alpha   90.00
_cell.angle_beta   90.00
_cell.angle_gamma   90.00
#
_symmetry.space_group_name_H-M   'P 1'
#
loop_
_entity.id
_entity.type
_entity.pdbx_description
1 polymer ?
#
loop_
_entity_poly.entity_id
_entity_poly.type
_entity_poly.pdbx_seq_one_letter_code
_entity_poly.pdbx_strand_id
1 'polypeptide(L)'
;MKKYVLLALLVICIVSCYGYSITRKPKALMGSWERTVKQNKTKITARLTFNNDLTFSYIAEDPIIGHINTHGKVSLMSKKIAFLSDIQCNNAGIYKYYIENNKTLIFTLENDMCKIRKTVIEGAWTRVK
;
A
#
# COMPACT_ATOMS: atom_id res chain seq x y z
N MET A 1 3.89 -61.02 -3.16
CA MET A 1 3.03 -59.84 -2.95
C MET A 1 3.67 -59.02 -1.84
N LYS A 2 4.38 -57.93 -2.10
CA LYS A 2 3.81 -56.58 -2.26
C LYS A 2 4.78 -55.75 -3.11
N LYS A 3 4.37 -55.49 -4.36
CA LYS A 3 5.03 -54.62 -5.33
C LYS A 3 4.69 -53.16 -5.03
N TYR A 4 5.22 -52.53 -3.98
CA TYR A 4 4.91 -51.10 -3.70
C TYR A 4 6.04 -50.31 -3.01
N VAL A 5 7.31 -50.61 -3.29
CA VAL A 5 8.44 -49.86 -2.67
C VAL A 5 9.17 -48.93 -3.67
N LEU A 6 8.74 -48.87 -4.93
CA LEU A 6 9.46 -48.13 -5.99
C LEU A 6 8.65 -47.00 -6.64
N LEU A 7 7.77 -46.34 -5.87
CA LEU A 7 7.00 -45.20 -6.37
C LEU A 7 6.95 -44.00 -5.40
N ALA A 8 7.98 -43.81 -4.59
CA ALA A 8 8.08 -42.69 -3.65
C ALA A 8 9.26 -41.73 -3.93
N LEU A 9 9.98 -41.92 -5.04
CA LEU A 9 11.20 -41.17 -5.37
C LEU A 9 11.07 -40.22 -6.57
N LEU A 10 9.86 -40.01 -7.11
CA LEU A 10 9.65 -39.21 -8.32
C LEU A 10 8.59 -38.10 -8.17
N VAL A 11 8.46 -37.53 -6.96
CA VAL A 11 7.57 -36.37 -6.69
C VAL A 11 8.24 -35.37 -5.74
N ILE A 12 9.54 -35.08 -5.90
CA ILE A 12 10.21 -33.99 -5.15
C ILE A 12 10.82 -32.92 -6.10
N CYS A 13 10.66 -33.05 -7.41
CA CYS A 13 11.23 -32.09 -8.38
C CYS A 13 10.26 -30.99 -8.87
N ILE A 14 9.07 -30.82 -8.27
CA ILE A 14 8.07 -29.86 -8.79
C ILE A 14 7.37 -28.99 -7.75
N VAL A 15 7.81 -28.99 -6.49
CA VAL A 15 7.50 -27.86 -5.61
C VAL A 15 8.57 -26.79 -5.83
N SER A 16 8.40 -26.12 -6.97
CA SER A 16 8.52 -24.67 -7.09
C SER A 16 9.61 -24.05 -6.22
N CYS A 17 10.71 -23.54 -6.76
CA CYS A 17 10.69 -22.32 -7.56
C CYS A 17 9.50 -21.37 -7.26
N TYR A 18 9.02 -21.33 -6.01
CA TYR A 18 8.49 -20.12 -5.44
C TYR A 18 9.70 -19.23 -5.37
N GLY A 19 9.85 -18.41 -6.41
CA GLY A 19 10.68 -17.23 -6.34
C GLY A 19 10.31 -16.56 -5.04
N TYR A 20 11.18 -16.75 -4.05
CA TYR A 20 11.20 -16.00 -2.83
C TYR A 20 11.47 -14.58 -3.32
N SER A 21 10.39 -13.89 -3.66
CA SER A 21 10.40 -12.47 -3.88
C SER A 21 10.74 -11.93 -2.50
N ILE A 22 12.04 -11.84 -2.24
CA ILE A 22 12.61 -10.99 -1.21
C ILE A 22 11.81 -9.71 -1.35
N THR A 23 11.02 -9.40 -0.33
CA THR A 23 10.18 -8.21 -0.22
C THR A 23 11.09 -6.98 -0.24
N ARG A 24 11.68 -6.70 -1.40
CA ARG A 24 12.40 -5.47 -1.65
C ARG A 24 11.35 -4.39 -1.54
N LYS A 25 11.47 -3.60 -0.47
CA LYS A 25 10.73 -2.35 -0.32
C LYS A 25 10.90 -1.61 -1.65
N PRO A 26 9.82 -1.26 -2.38
CA PRO A 26 9.95 -0.56 -3.62
C PRO A 26 10.55 0.80 -3.29
N LYS A 27 11.84 0.98 -3.60
CA LYS A 27 12.56 2.25 -3.35
C LYS A 27 11.82 3.44 -3.98
N ALA A 28 11.12 3.19 -5.08
CA ALA A 28 10.27 4.16 -5.77
C ALA A 28 9.10 4.67 -4.91
N LEU A 29 8.51 3.83 -4.04
CA LEU A 29 7.38 4.20 -3.19
C LEU A 29 7.81 5.09 -2.00
N MET A 30 9.02 4.86 -1.47
CA MET A 30 9.51 5.55 -0.29
C MET A 30 9.68 7.06 -0.53
N GLY A 31 9.46 7.85 0.52
CA GLY A 31 9.48 9.32 0.48
C GLY A 31 8.09 9.93 0.54
N SER A 32 8.02 11.22 0.22
CA SER A 32 6.81 12.03 0.35
C SER A 32 6.09 12.20 -0.98
N TRP A 33 4.77 12.15 -0.89
CA TRP A 33 3.84 12.33 -1.99
C TRP A 33 2.78 13.35 -1.58
N GLU A 34 2.28 14.13 -2.53
CA GLU A 34 1.35 15.20 -2.28
C GLU A 34 0.18 15.15 -3.26
N ARG A 35 -1.02 15.43 -2.76
CA ARG A 35 -2.21 15.57 -3.58
C ARG A 35 -2.97 16.83 -3.19
N THR A 36 -3.60 17.47 -4.15
CA THR A 36 -4.54 18.56 -3.91
C THR A 36 -5.94 18.12 -4.32
N VAL A 37 -6.88 18.18 -3.39
CA VAL A 37 -8.28 17.86 -3.62
C VAL A 37 -9.10 19.15 -3.55
N LYS A 38 -10.00 19.37 -4.51
CA LYS A 38 -10.99 20.45 -4.42
C LYS A 38 -12.22 19.95 -3.67
N GLN A 39 -12.58 20.60 -2.58
CA GLN A 39 -13.79 20.33 -1.82
C GLN A 39 -14.48 21.66 -1.47
N ASN A 40 -15.77 21.79 -1.78
CA ASN A 40 -16.58 22.97 -1.44
C ASN A 40 -15.92 24.32 -1.78
N LYS A 41 -15.24 24.39 -2.93
CA LYS A 41 -14.45 25.54 -3.43
C LYS A 41 -13.09 25.79 -2.74
N THR A 42 -12.76 25.05 -1.69
CA THR A 42 -11.44 25.06 -1.05
C THR A 42 -10.53 24.00 -1.68
N LYS A 43 -9.25 24.32 -1.82
CA LYS A 43 -8.21 23.34 -2.19
C LYS A 43 -7.56 22.85 -0.91
N ILE A 44 -7.61 21.55 -0.65
CA ILE A 44 -6.88 20.93 0.46
C ILE A 44 -5.70 20.18 -0.11
N THR A 45 -4.51 20.51 0.40
CA THR A 45 -3.28 19.78 0.11
C THR A 45 -3.04 18.78 1.23
N ALA A 46 -2.76 17.53 0.85
CA ALA A 46 -2.38 16.48 1.77
C ALA A 46 -1.07 15.84 1.33
N ARG A 47 -0.26 15.49 2.32
CA ARG A 47 1.03 14.82 2.18
C ARG A 47 0.97 13.43 2.79
N LEU A 48 1.45 12.46 2.03
CA LEU A 48 1.62 11.07 2.44
C LEU A 48 3.10 10.72 2.36
N THR A 49 3.68 10.33 3.48
CA THR A 49 5.10 9.97 3.56
C THR A 49 5.22 8.50 3.90
N PHE A 50 6.02 7.76 3.13
CA PHE A 50 6.39 6.37 3.41
C PHE A 50 7.84 6.30 3.85
N ASN A 51 8.06 5.76 5.04
CA ASN A 51 9.37 5.62 5.65
C ASN A 51 10.00 4.26 5.34
N ASN A 52 11.33 4.20 5.42
CA ASN A 52 12.10 2.98 5.16
C ASN A 52 11.80 1.84 6.16
N ASP A 53 11.15 2.11 7.29
CA ASP A 53 10.75 1.14 8.31
C ASP A 53 9.33 0.57 8.09
N LEU A 54 8.71 0.85 6.95
CA LEU A 54 7.33 0.46 6.61
C LEU A 54 6.28 1.12 7.51
N THR A 55 6.56 2.33 7.97
CA THR A 55 5.54 3.24 8.51
C THR A 55 5.08 4.25 7.46
N PHE A 56 3.90 4.82 7.70
CA PHE A 56 3.40 5.94 6.92
C PHE A 56 2.91 7.07 7.84
N SER A 57 2.90 8.28 7.30
CA SER A 57 2.21 9.42 7.90
C SER A 57 1.36 10.12 6.85
N TYR A 58 0.11 10.43 7.19
CA TYR A 58 -0.77 11.28 6.40
C TYR A 58 -0.95 12.60 7.15
N ILE A 59 -0.68 13.72 6.48
CA ILE A 59 -0.79 15.07 7.03
C ILE A 59 -1.56 15.93 6.03
N ALA A 60 -2.65 16.56 6.44
CA ALA A 60 -3.35 17.56 5.65
C ALA A 60 -3.04 18.98 6.18
N GLU A 61 -2.85 19.94 5.27
CA GLU A 61 -2.59 21.35 5.63
C GLU A 61 -3.82 22.00 6.28
N ASP A 62 -5.01 21.61 5.85
CA ASP A 62 -6.28 22.03 6.42
C ASP A 62 -7.10 20.83 6.92
N PRO A 63 -7.74 20.89 8.10
CA PRO A 63 -8.53 19.81 8.69
C PRO A 63 -9.87 19.51 7.96
N ILE A 64 -9.99 19.82 6.67
CA ILE A 64 -11.19 19.55 5.87
C ILE A 64 -10.85 18.50 4.81
N ILE A 65 -10.74 17.26 5.24
CA ILE A 65 -11.44 16.04 4.82
C ILE A 65 -11.41 15.23 6.12
N GLY A 66 -12.48 14.48 6.47
CA GLY A 66 -12.68 13.87 7.81
C GLY A 66 -11.67 12.80 8.27
N HIS A 67 -10.44 12.84 7.74
CA HIS A 67 -9.27 12.16 8.22
C HIS A 67 -8.34 13.16 8.94
N ILE A 68 -8.15 12.97 10.24
CA ILE A 68 -7.11 13.65 11.00
C ILE A 68 -5.73 13.19 10.53
N ASN A 69 -4.71 13.95 10.88
CA ASN A 69 -3.33 13.54 10.66
C ASN A 69 -3.09 12.19 11.36
N THR A 70 -2.66 11.19 10.61
CA THR A 70 -2.50 9.83 11.11
C THR A 70 -1.10 9.33 10.84
N HIS A 71 -0.68 8.36 11.63
CA HIS A 71 0.50 7.56 11.40
C HIS A 71 0.12 6.10 11.59
N GLY A 72 0.82 5.21 10.90
CA GLY A 72 0.56 3.80 11.00
C GLY A 72 1.61 2.98 10.30
N LYS A 73 1.28 1.71 10.05
CA LYS A 73 2.15 0.75 9.37
C LYS A 73 1.63 0.46 7.99
N VAL A 74 2.53 0.05 7.10
CA VAL A 74 2.17 -0.48 5.80
C VAL A 74 2.71 -1.90 5.63
N SER A 75 1.94 -2.75 4.97
CA SER A 75 2.42 -4.01 4.43
C SER A 75 2.45 -3.93 2.91
N LEU A 76 3.59 -4.31 2.33
CA LEU A 76 3.82 -4.21 0.89
C LEU A 76 3.79 -5.59 0.26
N MET A 77 2.97 -5.71 -0.77
CA MET A 77 2.90 -6.85 -1.68
C MET A 77 3.17 -6.33 -3.10
N SER A 78 3.58 -7.17 -4.04
CA SER A 78 4.12 -6.76 -5.36
C SER A 78 3.40 -5.57 -6.03
N LYS A 79 2.06 -5.54 -6.03
CA LYS A 79 1.26 -4.43 -6.61
C LYS A 79 0.19 -3.91 -5.66
N LYS A 80 0.30 -4.23 -4.37
CA LYS A 80 -0.70 -3.89 -3.36
C LYS A 80 -0.04 -3.36 -2.10
N ILE A 81 -0.71 -2.42 -1.47
CA ILE A 81 -0.35 -1.90 -0.16
C ILE A 81 -1.52 -2.14 0.78
N ALA A 82 -1.21 -2.54 2.01
CA ALA A 82 -2.18 -2.53 3.10
C ALA A 82 -1.78 -1.45 4.10
N PHE A 83 -2.67 -0.49 4.35
CA PHE A 83 -2.56 0.48 5.44
C PHE A 83 -3.10 -0.16 6.73
N LEU A 84 -2.26 -0.21 7.75
CA LEU A 84 -2.49 -0.89 9.02
C LEU A 84 -2.33 0.09 10.18
N SER A 85 -3.03 -0.17 11.29
CA SER A 85 -2.87 0.61 12.54
C SER A 85 -3.08 2.12 12.36
N ASP A 86 -3.99 2.49 11.45
CA ASP A 86 -4.43 3.87 11.30
C ASP A 86 -5.41 4.19 12.44
N ILE A 87 -5.12 5.20 13.24
CA ILE A 87 -5.86 5.49 14.48
C ILE A 87 -7.36 5.75 14.25
N GLN A 88 -7.76 6.19 13.05
CA GLN A 88 -9.17 6.42 12.74
C GLN A 88 -9.86 5.23 12.06
N CYS A 89 -9.13 4.15 11.78
CA CYS A 89 -9.62 3.01 11.03
C CYS A 89 -9.16 1.69 11.66
N ASN A 90 -10.11 0.99 12.28
CA ASN A 90 -9.83 -0.26 13.01
C ASN A 90 -9.51 -1.48 12.11
N ASN A 91 -9.64 -1.35 10.78
CA ASN A 91 -9.37 -2.41 9.81
C ASN A 91 -8.24 -2.03 8.86
N ALA A 92 -7.60 -3.05 8.27
CA ALA A 92 -6.68 -2.86 7.17
C ALA A 92 -7.39 -2.27 5.93
N GLY A 93 -6.74 -1.34 5.24
CA GLY A 93 -7.18 -0.80 3.96
C GLY A 93 -6.22 -1.26 2.86
N ILE A 94 -6.72 -2.00 1.88
CA ILE A 94 -5.95 -2.61 0.81
C ILE A 94 -6.21 -1.85 -0.49
N TYR A 95 -5.11 -1.42 -1.13
CA TYR A 95 -5.12 -0.68 -2.38
C TYR A 95 -4.15 -1.33 -3.35
N LYS A 96 -4.52 -1.38 -4.62
CA LYS A 96 -3.54 -1.54 -5.69
C LYS A 96 -2.77 -0.23 -5.81
N TYR A 97 -1.49 -0.32 -6.13
CA TYR A 97 -0.69 0.87 -6.40
C TYR A 97 0.13 0.72 -7.67
N TYR A 98 0.34 1.86 -8.34
CA TYR A 98 1.18 2.00 -9.52
C TYR A 98 2.01 3.28 -9.42
N ILE A 99 3.27 3.22 -9.84
CA ILE A 99 4.16 4.38 -9.85
C ILE A 99 4.61 4.62 -11.29
N GLU A 100 4.32 5.81 -11.80
CA GLU A 100 4.71 6.27 -13.12
C GLU A 100 5.90 7.22 -13.02
N ASN A 101 7.01 6.87 -13.68
CA ASN A 101 8.20 7.71 -13.84
C ASN A 101 8.76 8.29 -12.52
N ASN A 102 8.54 7.63 -11.38
CA ASN A 102 8.82 8.13 -10.02
C ASN A 102 8.21 9.51 -9.69
N LYS A 103 7.20 9.94 -10.45
CA LYS A 103 6.56 11.26 -10.31
C LYS A 103 5.11 11.15 -9.89
N THR A 104 4.41 10.11 -10.32
CA THR A 104 3.00 9.91 -10.02
C THR A 104 2.81 8.57 -9.33
N LEU A 105 2.16 8.58 -8.16
CA LEU A 105 1.71 7.39 -7.44
C LEU A 105 0.19 7.34 -7.51
N ILE A 106 -0.36 6.24 -8.00
CA ILE A 106 -1.80 6.06 -8.13
C ILE A 106 -2.21 4.93 -7.20
N PHE A 107 -3.17 5.20 -6.31
CA PHE A 107 -3.86 4.18 -5.53
C PHE A 107 -5.25 3.93 -6.11
N THR A 108 -5.58 2.66 -6.28
CA THR A 108 -6.92 2.20 -6.66
C THR A 108 -7.45 1.32 -5.53
N LEU A 109 -8.65 1.61 -5.05
CA LEU A 109 -9.27 0.83 -3.98
C LEU A 109 -9.39 -0.64 -4.39
N GLU A 110 -8.97 -1.55 -3.52
CA GLU A 110 -9.24 -2.98 -3.66
C GLU A 110 -10.18 -3.46 -2.56
N ASN A 111 -9.87 -3.16 -1.30
CA ASN A 111 -10.74 -3.45 -0.17
C ASN A 111 -10.43 -2.52 1.01
N ASP A 112 -11.38 -1.69 1.41
CA ASP A 112 -11.28 -0.92 2.64
C ASP A 112 -12.67 -0.61 3.19
N MET A 113 -12.95 -0.99 4.44
CA MET A 113 -14.23 -0.67 5.08
C MET A 113 -14.24 0.76 5.66
N CYS A 114 -13.08 1.39 5.85
CA CYS A 114 -12.96 2.72 6.41
C CYS A 114 -13.27 3.80 5.38
N LYS A 115 -14.46 4.41 5.46
CA LYS A 115 -14.92 5.42 4.49
C LYS A 115 -14.00 6.64 4.41
N ILE A 116 -13.49 7.11 5.53
CA ILE A 116 -12.63 8.30 5.58
C ILE A 116 -11.27 8.07 4.90
N ARG A 117 -10.64 6.90 5.12
CA ARG A 117 -9.36 6.54 4.49
C ARG A 117 -9.50 6.35 2.99
N LYS A 118 -10.60 5.73 2.54
CA LYS A 118 -10.94 5.64 1.10
C LYS A 118 -10.91 7.01 0.43
N THR A 119 -11.59 7.98 1.00
CA THR A 119 -11.67 9.34 0.45
C THR A 119 -10.30 10.02 0.32
N VAL A 120 -9.38 9.79 1.26
CA VAL A 120 -8.08 10.49 1.28
C VAL A 120 -6.93 9.73 0.60
N ILE A 121 -6.97 8.41 0.54
CA ILE A 121 -5.89 7.59 -0.04
C ILE A 121 -6.09 7.38 -1.53
N GLU A 122 -7.31 7.05 -1.96
CA GLU A 122 -7.59 6.68 -3.35
C GLU A 122 -7.35 7.84 -4.32
N GLY A 123 -6.71 7.56 -5.45
CA GLY A 123 -6.41 8.54 -6.49
C GLY A 123 -4.91 8.75 -6.72
N ALA A 124 -4.61 9.80 -7.48
CA ALA A 124 -3.25 10.15 -7.88
C ALA A 124 -2.58 11.09 -6.87
N TRP A 125 -1.28 10.87 -6.71
CA TRP A 125 -0.38 11.62 -5.83
C TRP A 125 0.89 11.97 -6.60
N THR A 126 1.42 13.16 -6.35
CA THR A 126 2.62 13.70 -7.00
C THR A 126 3.81 13.57 -6.06
N ARG A 127 4.96 13.15 -6.58
CA ARG A 127 6.20 13.06 -5.81
C ARG A 127 6.64 14.44 -5.32
N VAL A 128 6.92 14.57 -4.03
CA VAL A 128 7.60 15.75 -3.47
C VAL A 128 9.10 15.60 -3.72
N LYS A 129 9.73 16.67 -4.23
CA LYS A 129 11.17 16.69 -4.52
C LYS A 129 12.01 16.69 -3.25
#